data_AF-A0A953U5R4-F1
#
_entry.id   AF-A0A953U5R4-F1
#
_cell.length_a   1.000
_cell.length_b   1.000
_cell.length_c   1.000
_cell.angle_alpha   90.00
_cell.angle_beta   90.00
_cell.angle_gamma   90.00
#
_symmetry.space_group_name_H-M   'P 1'
#
loop_
_entity.id
_entity.type
_entity.pdbx_description
1 polymer ?
#
loop_
_entity_poly.entity_id
_entity_poly.type
_entity_poly.pdbx_seq_one_letter_code
_entity_poly.pdbx_strand_id
1 'polypeptide(L)'
;MKIDRTHRPWELATAILFTIAALAYIVIAMRSPGGPRGGSAIGLTFGIAGYALMLYAGFLGVRKKIPVVRIGRAQTWMRGHLWLGLLSFPLILFHGGFAWRGPLTAILMLLFFIVILSGIFGAALQHYLPRVMTAQVPMETIYEEIPHVRAQLREEADQLVEATAQIDVEYDDKVRFREMYQSMIRPVLEQPPVELFKPLRFTVPAALHAALDDLENICEEQRQLNSQVRLYRWLHAWLVVHVPLSIALLVLGGVHAVMALRY
;
A
#
# COMPACT_ATOMS: atom_id res chain seq x y z
N MET A 1 -1.32 2.89 -7.60
CA MET A 1 -1.50 2.31 -8.95
C MET A 1 -2.99 2.32 -9.28
N LYS A 2 -3.43 3.12 -10.26
CA LYS A 2 -4.81 3.10 -10.72
C LYS A 2 -4.95 1.98 -11.75
N ILE A 3 -5.81 0.99 -11.47
CA ILE A 3 -6.20 0.02 -12.49
C ILE A 3 -7.09 0.78 -13.47
N ASP A 4 -6.56 1.02 -14.66
CA ASP A 4 -7.21 1.77 -15.73
C ASP A 4 -7.15 0.97 -17.05
N ARG A 5 -7.52 1.61 -18.17
CA ARG A 5 -7.55 0.96 -19.49
C ARG A 5 -6.21 0.38 -19.92
N THR A 6 -5.10 0.84 -19.36
CA THR A 6 -3.76 0.34 -19.69
C THR A 6 -3.45 -1.04 -19.09
N HIS A 7 -4.30 -1.53 -18.18
CA HIS A 7 -4.25 -2.90 -17.65
C HIS A 7 -4.94 -3.91 -18.57
N ARG A 8 -5.84 -3.48 -19.46
CA ARG A 8 -6.62 -4.40 -20.33
C ARG A 8 -5.76 -5.36 -21.16
N PRO A 9 -4.63 -4.95 -21.77
CA PRO A 9 -3.80 -5.90 -22.52
C PRO A 9 -3.19 -6.97 -21.62
N TRP A 10 -2.82 -6.61 -20.39
CA TRP A 10 -2.26 -7.55 -19.41
C TRP A 10 -3.32 -8.50 -18.88
N GLU A 11 -4.50 -7.98 -18.56
CA GLU A 11 -5.67 -8.76 -18.17
C GLU A 11 -6.02 -9.80 -19.24
N LEU A 12 -6.15 -9.37 -20.50
CA LEU A 12 -6.49 -10.24 -21.61
C LEU A 12 -5.40 -11.30 -21.84
N ALA A 13 -4.13 -10.90 -21.85
CA ALA A 13 -3.01 -11.84 -22.01
C ALA A 13 -2.98 -12.88 -20.89
N THR A 14 -3.13 -12.45 -19.63
CA THR A 14 -3.18 -13.35 -18.48
C THR A 14 -4.40 -14.27 -18.53
N ALA A 15 -5.57 -13.77 -18.91
CA ALA A 15 -6.78 -14.58 -19.05
C ALA A 15 -6.65 -15.63 -20.15
N ILE A 16 -6.09 -15.28 -21.31
CA ILE A 16 -5.82 -16.22 -22.41
C ILE A 16 -4.82 -17.29 -21.95
N LEU A 17 -3.69 -16.90 -21.36
CA LEU A 17 -2.68 -17.83 -20.86
C LEU A 17 -3.24 -18.76 -19.79
N PHE A 18 -4.03 -18.23 -18.86
CA PHE A 18 -4.73 -19.03 -17.86
C PHE A 18 -5.68 -20.03 -18.50
N THR A 19 -6.49 -19.60 -19.47
CA THR A 19 -7.45 -20.46 -20.16
C THR A 19 -6.74 -21.60 -20.89
N ILE A 20 -5.67 -21.30 -21.62
CA ILE A 20 -4.85 -22.31 -22.31
C ILE A 20 -4.25 -23.29 -21.29
N ALA A 21 -3.65 -22.79 -20.21
CA ALA A 21 -3.06 -23.63 -19.17
C ALA A 21 -4.09 -24.52 -18.47
N ALA A 22 -5.27 -23.98 -18.16
CA ALA A 22 -6.37 -24.70 -17.53
C ALA A 22 -6.94 -25.79 -18.45
N LEU A 23 -7.17 -25.48 -19.74
CA LEU A 23 -7.62 -26.46 -20.72
C LEU A 23 -6.59 -27.58 -20.91
N ALA A 24 -5.31 -27.24 -21.03
CA ALA A 24 -4.23 -28.22 -21.11
C ALA A 24 -4.21 -29.13 -19.87
N TYR A 25 -4.29 -28.54 -18.68
CA TYR A 25 -4.36 -29.30 -17.42
C TYR A 25 -5.55 -30.26 -17.39
N ILE A 26 -6.76 -29.78 -17.73
CA ILE A 26 -7.99 -30.58 -17.73
C ILE A 26 -7.89 -31.75 -18.72
N VAL A 27 -7.46 -31.51 -19.96
CA VAL A 27 -7.29 -32.56 -20.98
C VAL A 27 -6.32 -33.64 -20.51
N ILE A 28 -5.20 -33.23 -19.90
CA ILE A 28 -4.19 -34.16 -19.39
C ILE A 28 -4.74 -34.94 -18.18
N ALA A 29 -5.40 -34.27 -17.25
CA ALA A 29 -5.99 -34.89 -16.07
C ALA A 29 -7.04 -35.95 -16.45
N MET A 30 -7.83 -35.72 -17.51
CA MET A 30 -8.80 -36.69 -18.03
C MET A 30 -8.14 -37.89 -18.71
N ARG A 31 -6.94 -37.74 -19.27
CA ARG A 31 -6.24 -38.79 -20.04
C ARG A 31 -5.28 -39.64 -19.21
N SER A 32 -4.92 -39.21 -18.00
CA SER A 32 -3.93 -39.89 -17.16
C SER A 32 -4.58 -40.41 -15.86
N PRO A 33 -4.62 -41.74 -15.61
CA PRO A 33 -5.13 -42.30 -14.36
C PRO A 33 -4.27 -41.85 -13.17
N GLY A 34 -4.69 -40.79 -12.48
CA GLY A 34 -3.98 -40.19 -11.34
C GLY A 34 -3.54 -38.74 -11.51
N GLY A 35 -3.80 -38.11 -12.66
CA GLY A 35 -3.57 -36.68 -12.93
C GLY A 35 -2.10 -36.24 -12.91
N PRO A 36 -1.81 -34.96 -13.25
CA PRO A 36 -0.47 -34.40 -13.14
C PRO A 36 0.01 -34.38 -11.68
N ARG A 37 1.22 -34.88 -11.46
CA ARG A 37 1.92 -34.81 -10.16
C ARG A 37 3.11 -33.87 -10.27
N GLY A 38 3.57 -33.29 -9.17
CA GLY A 38 4.72 -32.37 -9.15
C GLY A 38 5.96 -32.90 -9.88
N GLY A 39 6.29 -34.17 -9.66
CA GLY A 39 7.43 -34.84 -10.33
C GLY A 39 7.15 -35.39 -11.74
N SER A 40 5.92 -35.29 -12.25
CA SER A 40 5.63 -35.68 -13.64
C SER A 40 6.20 -34.65 -14.61
N ALA A 41 6.61 -35.06 -15.82
CA ALA A 41 7.14 -34.13 -16.83
C ALA A 41 6.22 -32.93 -17.09
N ILE A 42 4.91 -33.17 -17.12
CA ILE A 42 3.89 -32.13 -17.30
C ILE A 42 3.78 -31.24 -16.05
N GLY A 43 3.71 -31.84 -14.85
CA GLY A 43 3.71 -31.06 -13.60
C GLY A 43 4.94 -30.16 -13.51
N LEU A 44 6.11 -30.65 -13.89
CA LEU A 44 7.35 -29.89 -13.91
C LEU A 44 7.29 -28.69 -14.88
N THR A 45 6.65 -28.84 -16.05
CA THR A 45 6.47 -27.71 -16.98
C THR A 45 5.65 -26.58 -16.35
N PHE A 46 4.56 -26.91 -15.66
CA PHE A 46 3.77 -25.94 -14.89
C PHE A 46 4.58 -25.31 -13.75
N GLY A 47 5.40 -26.11 -13.07
CA GLY A 47 6.26 -25.65 -11.98
C GLY A 47 7.33 -24.67 -12.45
N ILE A 48 8.03 -24.99 -13.54
CA ILE A 48 9.03 -24.12 -14.18
C ILE A 48 8.38 -22.83 -14.65
N ALA A 49 7.25 -22.92 -15.35
CA ALA A 49 6.52 -21.74 -15.83
C ALA A 49 6.06 -20.85 -14.66
N GLY A 50 5.39 -21.43 -13.66
CA GLY A 50 4.93 -20.70 -12.47
C GLY A 50 6.08 -20.03 -11.71
N TYR A 51 7.17 -20.77 -11.46
CA TYR A 51 8.34 -20.23 -10.76
C TYR A 51 9.07 -19.15 -11.57
N ALA A 52 9.14 -19.28 -12.90
CA ALA A 52 9.68 -18.22 -13.77
C ALA A 52 8.86 -16.92 -13.68
N LEU A 53 7.52 -17.00 -13.62
CA LEU A 53 6.67 -15.84 -13.40
C LEU A 53 6.89 -15.21 -12.01
N MET A 54 7.11 -16.04 -10.98
CA MET A 54 7.45 -15.55 -9.63
C MET A 54 8.81 -14.84 -9.61
N LEU A 55 9.83 -15.39 -10.30
CA LEU A 55 11.13 -14.75 -10.44
C LEU A 55 11.03 -13.40 -11.15
N TYR A 56 10.25 -13.32 -12.23
CA TYR A 56 9.95 -12.05 -12.90
C TYR A 56 9.33 -11.04 -11.92
N ALA A 57 8.34 -11.47 -11.13
CA ALA A 57 7.69 -10.63 -10.14
C ALA A 57 8.68 -10.14 -9.06
N GLY A 58 9.59 -11.00 -8.59
CA GLY A 58 10.64 -10.65 -7.63
C GLY A 58 11.70 -9.70 -8.20
N PHE A 59 11.99 -9.80 -9.50
CA PHE A 59 12.99 -8.96 -10.16
C PHE A 59 12.61 -7.47 -10.18
N LEU A 60 11.31 -7.14 -10.03
CA LEU A 60 10.85 -5.76 -9.84
C LEU A 60 11.59 -5.08 -8.67
N GLY A 61 11.85 -5.80 -7.57
CA GLY A 61 12.55 -5.28 -6.40
C GLY A 61 14.01 -4.92 -6.71
N VAL A 62 14.69 -5.76 -7.49
CA VAL A 62 16.08 -5.53 -7.93
C VAL A 62 16.14 -4.33 -8.89
N ARG A 63 15.23 -4.28 -9.88
CA ARG A 63 15.15 -3.18 -10.84
C ARG A 63 14.90 -1.83 -10.17
N LYS A 64 14.15 -1.78 -9.07
CA LYS A 64 13.98 -0.55 -8.27
C LYS A 64 15.27 -0.10 -7.58
N LYS A 65 16.16 -1.02 -7.22
CA LYS A 65 17.44 -0.72 -6.58
C LYS A 65 18.56 -0.32 -7.57
N ILE A 66 18.38 -0.56 -8.87
CA ILE A 66 19.37 -0.24 -9.91
C ILE A 66 18.74 0.70 -10.96
N PRO A 67 18.70 2.03 -10.71
CA PRO A 67 18.03 2.99 -11.58
C PRO A 67 18.70 3.19 -12.96
N VAL A 68 19.98 2.79 -13.09
CA VAL A 68 20.81 3.04 -14.29
C VAL A 68 20.40 2.17 -15.47
N VAL A 69 19.72 1.04 -15.21
CA VAL A 69 19.36 0.06 -16.23
C VAL A 69 18.05 0.45 -16.94
N ARG A 70 18.14 0.85 -18.22
CA ARG A 70 17.00 1.28 -19.06
C ARG A 70 16.06 0.13 -19.51
N ILE A 71 15.90 -0.91 -18.70
CA ILE A 71 15.00 -2.02 -19.05
C ILE A 71 13.55 -1.65 -18.68
N GLY A 72 12.79 -1.19 -19.67
CA GLY A 72 11.35 -0.98 -19.60
C GLY A 72 10.87 0.13 -18.64
N ARG A 73 9.62 0.58 -18.84
CA ARG A 73 8.99 1.58 -17.96
C ARG A 73 8.58 0.96 -16.62
N ALA A 74 8.71 1.70 -15.52
CA ALA A 74 8.37 1.23 -14.16
C ALA A 74 6.91 0.76 -14.05
N GLN A 75 6.00 1.48 -14.71
CA GLN A 75 4.58 1.12 -14.76
C GLN A 75 4.33 -0.23 -15.42
N THR A 76 5.07 -0.55 -16.50
CA THR A 76 4.96 -1.83 -17.20
C THR A 76 5.39 -2.99 -16.31
N TRP A 77 6.51 -2.84 -15.59
CA TRP A 77 6.97 -3.84 -14.63
C TRP A 77 6.00 -4.05 -13.47
N MET A 78 5.37 -2.99 -12.95
CA MET A 78 4.36 -3.11 -11.91
C MET A 78 3.12 -3.86 -12.39
N ARG A 79 2.65 -3.58 -13.62
CA ARG A 79 1.54 -4.33 -14.23
C ARG A 79 1.90 -5.79 -14.42
N GLY A 80 3.09 -6.07 -14.94
CA GLY A 80 3.59 -7.43 -15.08
C GLY A 80 3.66 -8.15 -13.74
N HIS A 81 4.22 -7.52 -12.70
CA HIS A 81 4.29 -8.07 -11.35
C HIS A 81 2.90 -8.47 -10.83
N LEU A 82 1.89 -7.61 -11.02
CA LEU A 82 0.52 -7.91 -10.61
C LEU A 82 -0.08 -9.09 -11.39
N TRP A 83 -0.08 -9.00 -12.73
CA TRP A 83 -0.81 -9.95 -13.58
C TRP A 83 -0.09 -11.28 -13.77
N LEU A 84 1.24 -11.27 -13.93
CA LEU A 84 2.04 -12.48 -14.01
C LEU A 84 2.23 -13.12 -12.64
N GLY A 85 2.34 -12.32 -11.57
CA GLY A 85 2.30 -12.81 -10.20
C GLY A 85 1.00 -13.55 -9.92
N LEU A 86 -0.16 -12.97 -10.29
CA LEU A 86 -1.45 -13.64 -10.15
C LEU A 86 -1.55 -14.91 -11.03
N LEU A 87 -1.03 -14.89 -12.26
CA LEU A 87 -1.00 -16.06 -13.14
C LEU A 87 -0.13 -17.21 -12.59
N SER A 88 0.92 -16.91 -11.84
CA SER A 88 1.75 -17.95 -11.21
C SER A 88 0.95 -18.84 -10.25
N PHE A 89 -0.10 -18.29 -9.63
CA PHE A 89 -0.92 -18.99 -8.64
C PHE A 89 -1.56 -20.28 -9.18
N PRO A 90 -2.41 -20.23 -10.23
CA PRO A 90 -2.98 -21.45 -10.81
C PRO A 90 -1.91 -22.39 -11.40
N LEU A 91 -0.82 -21.87 -11.98
CA LEU A 91 0.24 -22.73 -12.53
C LEU A 91 0.93 -23.58 -11.46
N ILE A 92 1.23 -23.00 -10.30
CA ILE A 92 1.83 -23.74 -9.18
C ILE A 92 0.83 -24.74 -8.56
N LEU A 93 -0.47 -24.44 -8.56
CA LEU A 93 -1.50 -25.42 -8.17
C LEU A 93 -1.56 -26.60 -9.16
N PHE A 94 -1.50 -26.32 -10.46
CA PHE A 94 -1.45 -27.35 -11.51
C PHE A 94 -0.19 -28.21 -11.42
N HIS A 95 0.96 -27.62 -11.08
CA HIS A 95 2.20 -28.35 -10.80
C HIS A 95 2.00 -29.41 -9.71
N GLY A 96 1.43 -29.02 -8.56
CA GLY A 96 1.19 -29.94 -7.45
C GLY A 96 0.01 -30.91 -7.66
N GLY A 97 -0.78 -30.73 -8.72
CA GLY A 97 -2.02 -31.47 -8.93
C GLY A 97 -3.01 -31.27 -7.78
N PHE A 98 -3.04 -30.06 -7.19
CA PHE A 98 -3.85 -29.71 -6.01
C PHE A 98 -3.56 -30.53 -4.74
N ALA A 99 -2.41 -31.21 -4.68
CA ALA A 99 -2.00 -32.00 -3.54
C ALA A 99 -0.69 -31.49 -2.93
N TRP A 100 -0.60 -31.52 -1.60
CA TRP A 100 0.57 -31.07 -0.85
C TRP A 100 1.19 -32.27 -0.13
N ARG A 101 2.07 -32.97 -0.85
CA ARG A 101 2.66 -34.22 -0.39
C ARG A 101 4.00 -33.93 0.30
N GLY A 102 3.92 -33.56 1.58
CA GLY A 102 5.08 -33.41 2.47
C GLY A 102 5.18 -32.03 3.14
N PRO A 103 5.91 -31.93 4.26
CA PRO A 103 5.96 -30.73 5.10
C PRO A 103 6.52 -29.51 4.35
N LEU A 104 7.58 -29.68 3.56
CA LEU A 104 8.16 -28.60 2.76
C LEU A 104 7.15 -28.03 1.76
N THR A 105 6.43 -28.89 1.02
CA THR A 105 5.44 -28.45 0.04
C THR A 105 4.25 -27.75 0.68
N ALA A 106 3.82 -28.20 1.87
CA ALA A 106 2.75 -27.56 2.63
C ALA A 106 3.14 -26.16 3.11
N ILE A 107 4.35 -26.01 3.66
CA ILE A 107 4.88 -24.71 4.09
C ILE A 107 5.04 -23.76 2.89
N LEU A 108 5.59 -24.24 1.78
CA LEU A 108 5.73 -23.46 0.55
C LEU A 108 4.39 -22.97 0.02
N MET A 109 3.39 -23.85 -0.01
CA MET A 109 2.05 -23.49 -0.44
C MET A 109 1.41 -22.48 0.50
N LEU A 110 1.48 -22.70 1.82
CA LEU A 110 0.99 -21.73 2.81
C LEU A 110 1.64 -20.36 2.61
N LEU A 111 2.98 -20.32 2.51
CA LEU A 111 3.72 -19.09 2.29
C LEU A 111 3.32 -18.42 0.96
N PHE A 112 3.12 -19.21 -0.09
CA PHE A 112 2.67 -18.71 -1.38
C PHE A 112 1.28 -18.10 -1.32
N PHE A 113 0.31 -18.75 -0.65
CA PHE A 113 -1.01 -18.19 -0.40
C PHE A 113 -0.92 -16.86 0.35
N ILE A 114 -0.12 -16.79 1.41
CA ILE A 114 0.09 -15.55 2.18
C ILE A 114 0.68 -14.45 1.29
N VAL A 115 1.68 -14.76 0.45
CA VAL A 115 2.29 -13.80 -0.48
C VAL A 115 1.27 -13.30 -1.53
N ILE A 116 0.47 -14.19 -2.11
CA ILE A 116 -0.58 -13.81 -3.08
C ILE A 116 -1.64 -12.92 -2.43
N LEU A 117 -2.18 -13.33 -1.28
CA LEU A 117 -3.20 -12.56 -0.56
C LEU A 117 -2.68 -11.20 -0.11
N SER A 118 -1.45 -11.15 0.44
CA SER A 118 -0.81 -9.89 0.80
C SER A 118 -0.50 -9.02 -0.43
N GLY A 119 -0.19 -9.61 -1.59
CA GLY A 119 -0.02 -8.88 -2.85
C GLY A 119 -1.33 -8.23 -3.34
N ILE A 120 -2.45 -8.97 -3.26
CA ILE A 120 -3.79 -8.44 -3.57
C ILE A 120 -4.16 -7.30 -2.61
N PHE A 121 -3.90 -7.48 -1.31
CA PHE A 121 -4.08 -6.41 -0.32
C PHE A 121 -3.25 -5.17 -0.66
N GLY A 122 -1.98 -5.34 -1.05
CA GLY A 122 -1.13 -4.25 -1.51
C GLY A 122 -1.65 -3.54 -2.75
N ALA A 123 -2.17 -4.28 -3.72
CA ALA A 123 -2.78 -3.74 -4.93
C ALA A 123 -4.04 -2.92 -4.59
N ALA A 124 -4.89 -3.41 -3.67
CA ALA A 124 -6.04 -2.69 -3.16
C ALA A 124 -5.60 -1.40 -2.45
N LEU A 125 -4.64 -1.49 -1.53
CA LEU A 125 -4.10 -0.33 -0.81
C LEU A 125 -3.62 0.74 -1.79
N GLN A 126 -2.80 0.37 -2.77
CA GLN A 126 -2.30 1.29 -3.80
C GLN A 126 -3.38 1.82 -4.76
N HIS A 127 -4.54 1.18 -4.84
CA HIS A 127 -5.67 1.64 -5.64
C HIS A 127 -6.51 2.68 -4.91
N TYR A 128 -6.73 2.46 -3.60
CA TYR A 128 -7.54 3.36 -2.77
C TYR A 128 -6.75 4.56 -2.23
N LEU A 129 -5.46 4.38 -1.88
CA LEU A 129 -4.62 5.44 -1.29
C LEU A 129 -4.68 6.75 -2.07
N PRO A 130 -4.43 6.75 -3.40
CA PRO A 130 -4.37 8.00 -4.15
C PRO A 130 -5.73 8.70 -4.21
N ARG A 131 -6.85 7.95 -4.20
CA ARG A 131 -8.18 8.56 -4.22
C ARG A 131 -8.50 9.29 -2.93
N VAL A 132 -8.11 8.72 -1.79
CA VAL A 132 -8.32 9.36 -0.49
C VAL A 132 -7.43 10.60 -0.37
N MET A 133 -6.17 10.52 -0.82
CA MET A 133 -5.25 11.65 -0.81
C MET A 133 -5.74 12.79 -1.72
N THR A 134 -6.11 12.53 -2.98
CA THR A 134 -6.60 13.60 -3.88
C THR A 134 -7.95 14.19 -3.45
N ALA A 135 -8.80 13.43 -2.76
CA ALA A 135 -10.12 13.91 -2.32
C ALA A 135 -10.08 14.66 -0.98
N GLN A 136 -9.12 14.36 -0.10
CA GLN A 136 -9.07 14.90 1.26
C GLN A 136 -7.84 15.76 1.54
N VAL A 137 -6.82 15.72 0.67
CA VAL A 137 -5.51 16.35 0.95
C VAL A 137 -4.91 16.95 -0.34
N PRO A 138 -5.29 18.17 -0.72
CA PRO A 138 -4.82 18.81 -1.95
C PRO A 138 -3.33 19.20 -1.93
N MET A 139 -2.73 19.37 -0.75
CA MET A 139 -1.28 19.59 -0.59
C MET A 139 -0.56 18.27 -0.30
N GLU A 140 0.12 17.71 -1.32
CA GLU A 140 1.07 16.61 -1.12
C GLU A 140 2.36 17.16 -0.50
N THR A 141 2.51 16.99 0.81
CA THR A 141 3.80 17.22 1.49
C THR A 141 4.66 15.97 1.34
N ILE A 142 5.96 16.15 1.10
CA ILE A 142 6.93 15.04 1.12
C ILE A 142 6.87 14.39 2.52
N TYR A 143 6.74 13.07 2.59
CA TYR A 143 6.50 12.36 3.86
C TYR A 143 7.56 12.69 4.92
N GLU A 144 8.81 12.79 4.50
CA GLU A 144 9.96 13.14 5.34
C GLU A 144 9.86 14.55 5.94
N GLU A 145 9.15 15.47 5.28
CA GLU A 145 8.98 16.86 5.70
C GLU A 145 7.76 17.06 6.62
N ILE A 146 6.88 16.06 6.76
CA ILE A 146 5.68 16.17 7.59
C ILE A 146 6.00 16.64 9.02
N PRO A 147 7.02 16.11 9.72
CA PRO A 147 7.37 16.61 11.06
C PRO A 147 7.76 18.09 11.07
N HIS A 148 8.45 18.56 10.02
CA HIS A 148 8.85 19.96 9.87
C HIS A 148 7.64 20.86 9.63
N VAL A 149 6.75 20.49 8.70
CA VAL A 149 5.51 21.24 8.42
C VAL A 149 4.60 21.29 9.66
N ARG A 150 4.49 20.19 10.42
CA ARG A 150 3.70 20.19 11.67
C ARG A 150 4.28 21.13 12.72
N ALA A 151 5.61 21.30 12.76
CA ALA A 151 6.25 22.25 13.65
C ALA A 151 5.99 23.70 13.20
N GLN A 152 6.06 23.99 11.90
CA GLN A 152 5.73 25.30 11.33
C GLN A 152 4.28 25.69 11.62
N LEU A 153 3.32 24.80 11.39
CA LEU A 153 1.91 25.04 11.70
C LEU A 153 1.65 25.32 13.19
N ARG A 154 2.43 24.69 14.09
CA ARG A 154 2.35 24.98 15.52
C ARG A 154 2.89 26.38 15.83
N GLU A 155 4.02 26.73 15.24
CA GLU A 155 4.61 28.05 15.42
C GLU A 155 3.70 29.15 14.87
N GLU A 156 3.10 28.92 13.70
CA GLU A 156 2.13 29.83 13.08
C GLU A 156 0.89 30.03 13.97
N ALA A 157 0.35 28.96 14.56
CA ALA A 157 -0.75 29.07 15.52
C ALA A 157 -0.36 29.87 16.79
N ASP A 158 0.83 29.63 17.34
CA ASP A 158 1.35 30.37 18.49
C ASP A 158 1.51 31.87 18.13
N GLN A 159 2.08 32.20 16.96
CA GLN A 159 2.26 33.57 16.48
C GLN A 159 0.93 34.29 16.21
N LEU A 160 -0.04 33.58 15.64
CA LEU A 160 -1.36 34.12 15.34
C LEU A 160 -2.09 34.59 16.60
N VAL A 161 -2.00 33.80 17.67
CA VAL A 161 -2.59 34.16 18.97
C VAL A 161 -1.87 35.36 19.59
N GLU A 162 -0.55 35.47 19.45
CA GLU A 162 0.19 36.66 19.90
C GLU A 162 -0.18 37.91 19.09
N ALA A 163 -0.42 37.78 17.78
CA ALA A 163 -0.83 38.90 16.92
C ALA A 163 -2.19 39.49 17.32
N THR A 164 -3.07 38.71 17.96
CA THR A 164 -4.36 39.22 18.47
C THR A 164 -4.22 40.33 19.51
N ALA A 165 -3.04 40.47 20.15
CA ALA A 165 -2.76 41.56 21.07
C ALA A 165 -2.93 42.94 20.43
N GLN A 166 -2.71 43.04 19.11
CA GLN A 166 -2.81 44.28 18.32
C GLN A 166 -4.24 44.58 17.82
N ILE A 167 -5.18 43.64 17.96
CA ILE A 167 -6.57 43.84 17.51
C ILE A 167 -7.29 44.75 18.53
N ASP A 168 -8.11 45.67 18.05
CA ASP A 168 -8.88 46.58 18.91
C ASP A 168 -10.10 45.85 19.54
N VAL A 169 -9.87 45.20 20.68
CA VAL A 169 -10.84 44.43 21.49
C VAL A 169 -10.53 44.64 22.96
N GLU A 170 -11.53 44.44 23.82
CA GLU A 170 -11.38 44.50 25.28
C GLU A 170 -10.22 43.60 25.78
N TYR A 171 -9.48 44.08 26.77
CA TYR A 171 -8.31 43.36 27.29
C TYR A 171 -8.68 41.99 27.86
N ASP A 172 -9.83 41.89 28.56
CA ASP A 172 -10.32 40.61 29.12
C ASP A 172 -10.59 39.57 28.03
N ASP A 173 -11.15 40.00 26.90
CA ASP A 173 -11.42 39.14 25.74
C ASP A 173 -10.14 38.57 25.12
N LYS A 174 -9.08 39.38 25.04
CA LYS A 174 -7.76 38.93 24.55
C LYS A 174 -7.15 37.88 25.49
N VAL A 175 -7.26 38.10 26.80
CA VAL A 175 -6.78 37.16 27.83
C VAL A 175 -7.56 35.84 27.74
N ARG A 176 -8.89 35.89 27.67
CA ARG A 176 -9.75 34.71 27.51
C ARG A 176 -9.44 33.93 26.23
N PHE A 177 -9.23 34.62 25.11
CA PHE A 177 -8.87 33.97 23.85
C PHE A 177 -7.52 33.24 23.94
N ARG A 178 -6.53 33.86 24.57
CA ARG A 178 -5.22 33.24 24.82
C ARG A 178 -5.33 32.01 25.74
N GLU A 179 -6.08 32.12 26.82
CA GLU A 179 -6.33 30.99 27.75
C GLU A 179 -7.07 29.85 27.05
N MET A 180 -8.08 30.17 26.23
CA MET A 180 -8.81 29.22 25.40
C MET A 180 -7.86 28.48 24.44
N TYR A 181 -6.99 29.20 23.75
CA TYR A 181 -5.99 28.58 22.88
C TYR A 181 -5.06 27.64 23.65
N GLN A 182 -4.45 28.12 24.75
CA GLN A 182 -3.47 27.34 25.53
C GLN A 182 -4.07 26.09 26.17
N SER A 183 -5.33 26.15 26.60
CA SER A 183 -6.00 25.06 27.31
C SER A 183 -6.73 24.08 26.39
N MET A 184 -7.34 24.55 25.30
CA MET A 184 -8.23 23.73 24.47
C MET A 184 -7.69 23.41 23.08
N ILE A 185 -6.94 24.32 22.44
CA ILE A 185 -6.49 24.15 21.05
C ILE A 185 -5.06 23.64 20.99
N ARG A 186 -4.12 24.34 21.65
CA ARG A 186 -2.69 24.03 21.62
C ARG A 186 -2.34 22.59 22.02
N PRO A 187 -2.95 21.99 23.06
CA PRO A 187 -2.65 20.60 23.45
C PRO A 187 -3.11 19.56 22.43
N VAL A 188 -4.15 19.88 21.65
CA VAL A 188 -4.74 18.97 20.66
C VAL A 188 -4.40 19.37 19.23
N LEU A 189 -3.57 20.38 19.01
CA LEU A 189 -3.23 20.91 17.68
C LEU A 189 -2.71 19.82 16.74
N GLU A 190 -2.01 18.83 17.31
CA GLU A 190 -1.51 17.68 16.56
C GLU A 190 -2.58 16.67 16.16
N GLN A 191 -3.69 16.60 16.88
CA GLN A 191 -4.82 15.69 16.63
C GLN A 191 -6.15 16.39 16.97
N PRO A 192 -6.53 17.44 16.24
CA PRO A 192 -7.59 18.32 16.68
C PRO A 192 -8.97 17.68 16.42
N PRO A 193 -9.87 17.65 17.41
CA PRO A 193 -11.23 17.15 17.23
C PRO A 193 -11.98 17.91 16.12
N VAL A 194 -12.79 17.21 15.34
CA VAL A 194 -13.56 17.82 14.22
C VAL A 194 -14.52 18.89 14.72
N GLU A 195 -15.13 18.66 15.89
CA GLU A 195 -16.17 19.52 16.45
C GLU A 195 -15.62 20.60 17.40
N LEU A 196 -14.30 20.82 17.43
CA LEU A 196 -13.65 21.73 18.39
C LEU A 196 -14.11 23.18 18.22
N PHE A 197 -14.21 23.68 16.98
CA PHE A 197 -14.39 25.12 16.71
C PHE A 197 -15.84 25.59 16.76
N LYS A 198 -16.82 24.72 16.49
CA LYS A 198 -18.25 25.06 16.55
C LYS A 198 -18.67 25.68 17.89
N PRO A 199 -18.38 25.09 19.06
CA PRO A 199 -18.74 25.69 20.35
C PRO A 199 -17.96 26.97 20.65
N LEU A 200 -16.70 27.09 20.18
CA LEU A 200 -15.84 28.23 20.47
C LEU A 200 -16.32 29.52 19.79
N ARG A 201 -16.92 29.41 18.59
CA ARG A 201 -17.49 30.56 17.88
C ARG A 201 -18.57 31.30 18.67
N PHE A 202 -19.29 30.63 19.57
CA PHE A 202 -20.30 31.26 20.41
C PHE A 202 -19.72 32.01 21.62
N THR A 203 -18.48 31.72 21.99
CA THR A 203 -17.81 32.29 23.18
C THR A 203 -16.84 33.41 22.81
N VAL A 204 -16.33 33.40 21.57
CA VAL A 204 -15.32 34.35 21.08
C VAL A 204 -15.99 35.60 20.51
N PRO A 205 -15.50 36.82 20.83
CA PRO A 205 -15.98 38.07 20.24
C PRO A 205 -15.81 38.12 18.72
N ALA A 206 -16.71 38.83 18.03
CA ALA A 206 -16.71 38.93 16.57
C ALA A 206 -15.38 39.45 15.98
N ALA A 207 -14.70 40.34 16.69
CA ALA A 207 -13.40 40.89 16.28
C ALA A 207 -12.27 39.83 16.24
N LEU A 208 -12.43 38.71 16.95
CA LEU A 208 -11.47 37.60 17.01
C LEU A 208 -11.91 36.40 16.16
N HIS A 209 -13.05 36.47 15.45
CA HIS A 209 -13.52 35.37 14.60
C HIS A 209 -12.54 35.08 13.46
N ALA A 210 -11.90 36.10 12.88
CA ALA A 210 -10.87 35.88 11.86
C ALA A 210 -9.70 35.03 12.38
N ALA A 211 -9.18 35.37 13.57
CA ALA A 211 -8.12 34.58 14.21
C ALA A 211 -8.59 33.16 14.56
N LEU A 212 -9.84 32.99 14.97
CA LEU A 212 -10.42 31.67 15.24
C LEU A 212 -10.55 30.83 13.97
N ASP A 213 -10.95 31.44 12.85
CA ASP A 213 -11.07 30.76 11.55
C ASP A 213 -9.70 30.34 11.02
N ASP A 214 -8.67 31.18 11.20
CA ASP A 214 -7.29 30.80 10.84
C ASP A 214 -6.75 29.65 11.70
N LEU A 215 -7.06 29.62 13.01
CA LEU A 215 -6.75 28.46 13.86
C LEU A 215 -7.50 27.20 13.42
N GLU A 216 -8.74 27.34 12.95
CA GLU A 216 -9.52 26.23 12.40
C GLU A 216 -8.86 25.67 11.12
N ASN A 217 -8.38 26.56 10.25
CA ASN A 217 -7.64 26.19 9.04
C ASN A 217 -6.34 25.43 9.38
N ILE A 218 -5.53 25.94 10.32
CA ILE A 218 -4.32 25.24 10.79
C ILE A 218 -4.64 23.85 11.34
N CYS A 219 -5.74 23.72 12.12
CA CYS A 219 -6.18 22.44 12.65
C CYS A 219 -6.64 21.48 11.54
N GLU A 220 -7.30 22.00 10.49
CA GLU A 220 -7.68 21.21 9.32
C GLU A 220 -6.45 20.69 8.57
N GLU A 221 -5.42 21.53 8.37
CA GLU A 221 -4.16 21.11 7.77
C GLU A 221 -3.47 20.01 8.60
N GLN A 222 -3.45 20.13 9.93
CA GLN A 222 -2.95 19.07 10.81
C GLN A 222 -3.75 17.75 10.67
N ARG A 223 -5.08 17.81 10.51
CA ARG A 223 -5.92 16.61 10.24
C ARG A 223 -5.58 15.97 8.89
N GLN A 224 -5.34 16.79 7.87
CA GLN A 224 -4.92 16.30 6.56
C GLN A 224 -3.56 15.60 6.64
N LEU A 225 -2.58 16.20 7.32
CA LEU A 225 -1.25 15.58 7.55
C LEU A 225 -1.36 14.27 8.34
N ASN A 226 -2.19 14.21 9.39
CA ASN A 226 -2.44 12.96 10.13
C ASN A 226 -3.00 11.85 9.24
N SER A 227 -3.92 12.22 8.35
CA SER A 227 -4.49 11.29 7.38
C SER A 227 -3.42 10.80 6.41
N GLN A 228 -2.58 11.68 5.86
CA GLN A 228 -1.44 11.28 5.03
C GLN A 228 -0.51 10.31 5.75
N VAL A 229 -0.07 10.63 6.97
CA VAL A 229 0.83 9.78 7.75
C VAL A 229 0.24 8.40 7.97
N ARG A 230 -1.05 8.30 8.34
CA ARG A 230 -1.73 7.01 8.52
C ARG A 230 -1.69 6.18 7.25
N LEU A 231 -1.97 6.79 6.10
CA LEU A 231 -1.93 6.13 4.79
C LEU A 231 -0.52 5.64 4.43
N TYR A 232 0.51 6.46 4.63
CA TYR A 232 1.90 6.07 4.41
C TYR A 232 2.34 4.93 5.34
N ARG A 233 1.91 4.91 6.60
CA ARG A 233 2.22 3.81 7.54
C ARG A 233 1.67 2.47 7.05
N TRP A 234 0.43 2.43 6.56
CA TRP A 234 -0.15 1.19 6.02
C TRP A 234 0.65 0.68 4.82
N LEU A 235 1.07 1.58 3.92
CA LEU A 235 1.86 1.20 2.74
C LEU A 235 3.24 0.66 3.12
N HIS A 236 3.92 1.31 4.06
CA HIS A 236 5.22 0.86 4.54
C HIS A 236 5.13 -0.45 5.32
N ALA A 237 4.16 -0.58 6.23
CA ALA A 237 3.93 -1.80 7.00
C ALA A 237 3.67 -2.99 6.07
N TRP A 238 2.85 -2.80 5.03
CA TRP A 238 2.62 -3.83 4.01
C TRP A 238 3.92 -4.25 3.31
N LEU A 239 4.75 -3.30 2.86
CA LEU A 239 6.02 -3.62 2.20
C LEU A 239 6.98 -4.39 3.11
N VAL A 240 7.06 -4.01 4.39
CA VAL A 240 7.90 -4.68 5.41
C VAL A 240 7.49 -6.13 5.62
N VAL A 241 6.21 -6.48 5.46
CA VAL A 241 5.73 -7.86 5.59
C VAL A 241 5.83 -8.62 4.26
N HIS A 242 5.34 -8.03 3.17
CA HIS A 242 5.21 -8.70 1.88
C HIS A 242 6.56 -9.05 1.25
N VAL A 243 7.55 -8.14 1.33
CA VAL A 243 8.85 -8.33 0.67
C VAL A 243 9.66 -9.48 1.29
N PRO A 244 9.87 -9.57 2.62
CA PRO A 244 10.58 -10.69 3.22
C PRO A 244 9.91 -12.05 2.97
N LEU A 245 8.58 -12.12 3.04
CA LEU A 245 7.83 -13.34 2.73
C LEU A 245 8.03 -13.76 1.27
N SER A 246 8.02 -12.81 0.34
CA SER A 246 8.29 -13.07 -1.07
C SER A 246 9.72 -13.58 -1.30
N ILE A 247 10.72 -13.02 -0.62
CA ILE A 247 12.11 -13.48 -0.69
C ILE A 247 12.23 -14.90 -0.15
N ALA A 248 11.66 -15.17 1.03
CA ALA A 248 11.64 -16.50 1.63
C ALA A 248 11.01 -17.53 0.69
N LEU A 249 9.90 -17.16 0.04
CA LEU A 249 9.22 -18.01 -0.92
C LEU A 249 10.08 -18.31 -2.14
N LEU A 250 10.75 -17.31 -2.72
CA LEU A 250 11.62 -17.51 -3.88
C LEU A 250 12.82 -18.41 -3.52
N VAL A 251 13.46 -18.17 -2.37
CA VAL A 251 14.61 -18.97 -1.92
C VAL A 251 14.20 -20.42 -1.64
N LEU A 252 13.15 -20.64 -0.85
CA LEU A 252 12.67 -21.98 -0.53
C LEU A 252 12.13 -22.69 -1.77
N GLY A 253 11.48 -21.97 -2.69
CA GLY A 253 11.03 -22.50 -3.97
C GLY A 253 12.19 -22.96 -4.85
N GLY A 254 13.29 -22.20 -4.88
CA GLY A 254 14.53 -22.61 -5.54
C GLY A 254 15.15 -23.87 -4.93
N VAL A 255 15.19 -23.97 -3.60
CA VAL A 255 15.64 -25.18 -2.90
C VAL A 255 14.76 -26.38 -3.27
N HIS A 256 13.44 -26.20 -3.25
CA HIS A 256 12.51 -27.24 -3.65
C HIS A 256 12.71 -27.69 -5.10
N ALA A 257 12.93 -26.77 -6.03
CA ALA A 257 13.21 -27.10 -7.44
C ALA A 257 14.50 -27.91 -7.59
N VAL A 258 15.57 -27.54 -6.88
CA VAL A 258 16.85 -28.31 -6.91
C VAL A 258 16.67 -29.69 -6.30
N MET A 259 15.96 -29.80 -5.17
CA MET A 259 15.70 -31.10 -4.54
C MET A 259 14.86 -31.99 -5.45
N ALA A 260 13.81 -31.45 -6.08
CA ALA A 260 12.93 -32.19 -6.97
C ALA A 260 13.60 -32.66 -8.27
N LEU A 261 14.73 -32.06 -8.66
CA LEU A 261 15.52 -32.51 -9.82
C LEU A 261 16.59 -33.55 -9.44
N ARG A 262 16.91 -33.69 -8.15
CA ARG A 262 17.93 -34.63 -7.65
C ARG A 262 17.36 -36.00 -7.27
N TYR A 263 16.04 -36.10 -7.09
CA TYR A 263 15.30 -37.30 -6.73
C TYR A 263 14.20 -37.58 -7.75
#